data_AF-A0A8S3ZL39-F1
#
_entry.id   AF-A0A8S3ZL39-F1
#
_cell.length_a   1.000
_cell.length_b   1.000
_cell.length_c   1.000
_cell.angle_alpha   90.00
_cell.angle_beta   90.00
_cell.angle_gamma   90.00
#
_symmetry.space_group_name_H-M   'P 1'
#
loop_
_entity.id
_entity.type
_entity.pdbx_description
1 polymer ?
#
loop_
_entity_poly.entity_id
_entity_poly.type
_entity_poly.pdbx_seq_one_letter_code
_entity_poly.pdbx_strand_id
1 'polypeptide(L)'
;KDCQVGEWEEWTSCDNGCGYGTRKRKRDVTQYPDNGGNNCPVLKQRRACVGYQADVCKQNLVEEQVEEKSERARLLPIEFGRFRTMKKFDPWKGILKNLYDKYFNEIFTRATYRGKYKILSTHHGCDKSEWANILTVNTTICVECQPVAMNREIGMRCLGHGVYKTETAWKAVDVPHCHGTWEMIEGHQPEVCDYNVEDEDKRNFIFL
;
A
#
# COMPACT_ATOMS: atom_id res chain seq x y z
N LYS A 1 -5.32 -36.01 -26.75
CA LYS A 1 -4.09 -36.08 -25.93
C LYS A 1 -3.98 -34.80 -25.12
N ASP A 2 -3.65 -34.91 -23.85
CA ASP A 2 -3.54 -33.76 -22.94
C ASP A 2 -2.28 -32.95 -23.19
N CYS A 3 -2.32 -31.68 -22.81
CA CYS A 3 -1.14 -30.83 -22.88
C CYS A 3 -0.05 -31.31 -21.92
N GLN A 4 1.19 -31.36 -22.40
CA GLN A 4 2.38 -31.57 -21.58
C GLN A 4 3.29 -30.35 -21.65
N VAL A 5 3.95 -30.05 -20.54
CA VAL A 5 4.82 -28.88 -20.37
C VAL A 5 6.18 -29.32 -19.87
N GLY A 6 7.21 -28.55 -20.23
CA GLY A 6 8.58 -28.75 -19.77
C GLY A 6 8.80 -28.23 -18.34
N GLU A 7 10.06 -28.31 -17.91
CA GLU A 7 10.51 -27.74 -16.65
C GLU A 7 10.46 -26.21 -16.67
N TRP A 8 10.44 -25.63 -15.46
CA TRP A 8 10.55 -24.19 -15.31
C TRP A 8 11.96 -23.72 -15.63
N GLU A 9 12.06 -22.65 -16.42
CA GLU A 9 13.29 -21.86 -16.50
C GLU A 9 13.64 -21.27 -15.13
N GLU A 10 14.90 -20.84 -15.02
CA GLU A 10 15.36 -20.07 -13.87
C GLU A 10 14.58 -18.76 -13.73
N TRP A 11 14.53 -18.26 -12.50
CA TRP A 11 13.96 -16.95 -12.25
C TRP A 11 14.84 -15.87 -12.84
N THR A 12 14.23 -14.87 -13.47
CA THR A 12 14.94 -13.64 -13.84
C THR A 12 15.50 -12.93 -12.62
N SER A 13 16.46 -12.04 -12.84
CA SER A 13 16.82 -11.01 -11.87
C SER A 13 15.57 -10.23 -11.42
N CYS A 14 15.66 -9.62 -10.24
CA CYS A 14 14.65 -8.67 -9.79
C CYS A 14 14.59 -7.51 -10.79
N ASP A 15 13.39 -7.13 -11.23
CA ASP A 15 13.21 -6.00 -12.14
C ASP A 15 13.54 -4.66 -11.51
N ASN A 16 13.56 -4.59 -10.18
CA ASN A 16 13.99 -3.44 -9.42
C ASN A 16 15.38 -3.67 -8.80
N GLY A 17 16.31 -2.74 -9.06
CA GLY A 17 17.67 -2.78 -8.52
C GLY A 17 17.72 -2.43 -7.03
N CYS A 18 16.76 -1.65 -6.54
CA CYS A 18 16.64 -1.29 -5.12
C CYS A 18 15.20 -1.42 -4.63
N GLY A 19 15.00 -1.96 -3.42
CA GLY A 19 13.67 -2.08 -2.85
C GLY A 19 12.86 -3.17 -3.54
N TYR A 20 11.54 -3.06 -3.50
CA TYR A 20 10.67 -4.16 -3.93
C TYR A 20 10.51 -4.22 -5.45
N GLY A 21 10.55 -5.43 -5.99
CA GLY A 21 10.33 -5.70 -7.40
C GLY A 21 9.67 -7.05 -7.64
N THR A 22 9.63 -7.46 -8.90
CA THR A 22 9.10 -8.73 -9.38
C THR A 22 10.16 -9.47 -10.20
N ARG A 23 10.24 -10.78 -9.98
CA ARG A 23 10.97 -11.71 -10.84
C ARG A 23 10.01 -12.66 -11.52
N LYS A 24 10.38 -13.11 -12.72
CA LYS A 24 9.53 -13.89 -13.61
C LYS A 24 10.24 -15.19 -13.99
N ARG A 25 9.46 -16.22 -14.30
CA ARG A 25 9.97 -17.42 -14.98
C ARG A 25 8.89 -17.97 -15.90
N LYS A 26 9.30 -18.74 -16.90
CA LYS A 26 8.39 -19.39 -17.84
C LYS A 26 8.78 -20.86 -18.03
N ARG A 27 7.86 -21.62 -18.62
CA ARG A 27 8.09 -22.98 -19.12
C ARG A 27 7.36 -23.15 -20.43
N ASP A 28 7.92 -23.95 -21.31
CA ASP A 28 7.37 -24.15 -22.64
C ASP A 28 6.47 -25.40 -22.70
N VAL A 29 5.58 -25.40 -23.68
CA VAL A 29 4.69 -26.53 -23.98
C VAL A 29 5.48 -27.54 -24.80
N THR A 30 5.66 -28.74 -24.25
CA THR A 30 6.32 -29.86 -24.96
C THR A 30 5.33 -30.62 -25.83
N GLN A 31 4.05 -30.57 -25.47
CA GLN A 31 2.97 -31.16 -26.26
C GLN A 31 1.71 -30.31 -26.17
N TYR A 32 1.23 -29.83 -27.31
CA TYR A 32 -0.05 -29.13 -27.39
C TYR A 32 -1.23 -30.10 -27.22
N PRO A 33 -2.34 -29.64 -26.60
CA PRO A 33 -3.54 -30.46 -26.48
C PRO A 33 -4.17 -30.69 -27.86
N ASP A 34 -4.69 -31.90 -28.07
CA ASP A 34 -5.33 -32.29 -29.33
C ASP A 34 -6.49 -33.28 -29.06
N ASN A 35 -7.44 -33.38 -29.99
CA ASN A 35 -8.58 -34.29 -29.92
C ASN A 35 -9.35 -34.21 -28.57
N GLY A 36 -9.62 -32.98 -28.09
CA GLY A 36 -10.36 -32.74 -26.85
C GLY A 36 -9.57 -32.97 -25.55
N GLY A 37 -8.23 -33.02 -25.61
CA GLY A 37 -7.39 -33.11 -24.41
C GLY A 37 -7.36 -31.85 -23.54
N ASN A 38 -6.88 -32.00 -22.32
CA ASN A 38 -6.83 -30.92 -21.32
C ASN A 38 -5.88 -29.78 -21.71
N ASN A 39 -6.32 -28.54 -21.45
CA ASN A 39 -5.52 -27.32 -21.66
C ASN A 39 -4.21 -27.33 -20.86
N CYS A 40 -3.21 -26.60 -21.36
CA CYS A 40 -1.92 -26.49 -20.69
C CYS A 40 -2.05 -25.82 -19.31
N PRO A 41 -1.32 -26.32 -18.30
CA PRO A 41 -1.22 -25.64 -17.02
C PRO A 41 -0.47 -24.31 -17.20
N VAL A 42 -0.46 -23.48 -16.15
CA VAL A 42 0.16 -22.15 -16.17
C VAL A 42 1.62 -22.20 -16.69
N LEU A 43 1.92 -21.38 -17.69
CA LEU A 43 3.21 -21.35 -18.39
C LEU A 43 4.14 -20.22 -17.92
N LYS A 44 3.62 -19.24 -17.17
CA LYS A 44 4.37 -18.08 -16.68
C LYS A 44 4.09 -17.87 -15.21
N GLN A 45 5.14 -17.60 -14.43
CA GLN A 45 5.02 -17.29 -13.01
C GLN A 45 5.72 -16.00 -12.67
N ARG A 46 5.17 -15.30 -11.68
CA ARG A 46 5.71 -14.07 -11.09
C ARG A 46 5.82 -14.24 -9.59
N ARG A 47 6.86 -13.68 -8.98
CA ARG A 47 7.04 -13.61 -7.53
C ARG A 47 7.70 -12.31 -7.14
N ALA A 48 7.35 -11.81 -5.96
CA ALA A 48 8.01 -10.66 -5.36
C ALA A 48 9.50 -10.95 -5.08
N CYS A 49 10.32 -9.90 -5.15
CA CYS A 49 11.73 -9.89 -4.78
C CYS A 49 12.10 -8.54 -4.17
N VAL A 50 13.28 -8.49 -3.56
CA VAL A 50 13.89 -7.24 -3.07
C VAL A 50 15.25 -7.09 -3.75
N GLY A 51 15.44 -5.98 -4.44
CA GLY A 51 16.70 -5.57 -5.04
C GLY A 51 17.61 -4.94 -3.98
N TYR A 52 18.89 -5.32 -4.00
CA TYR A 52 19.91 -4.85 -3.06
C TYR A 52 21.13 -4.25 -3.79
N GLN A 53 20.97 -3.77 -5.02
CA GLN A 53 22.07 -3.14 -5.76
C GLN A 53 22.38 -1.78 -5.12
N ALA A 54 23.44 -1.75 -4.30
CA ALA A 54 23.81 -0.62 -3.46
C ALA A 54 24.02 0.69 -4.23
N ASP A 55 24.52 0.61 -5.46
CA ASP A 55 24.76 1.79 -6.30
C ASP A 55 23.45 2.39 -6.84
N VAL A 56 22.46 1.54 -7.16
CA VAL A 56 21.11 1.95 -7.57
C VAL A 56 20.33 2.51 -6.37
N CYS A 57 20.45 1.87 -5.20
CA CYS A 57 19.81 2.33 -3.97
C CYS A 57 20.27 3.73 -3.52
N LYS A 58 21.49 4.15 -3.88
CA LYS A 58 22.02 5.46 -3.48
C LYS A 58 21.62 6.59 -4.42
N GLN A 59 21.37 6.29 -5.70
CA GLN A 59 21.03 7.28 -6.72
C GLN A 59 19.55 7.68 -6.68
N ASN A 60 18.65 6.77 -6.28
CA ASN A 60 17.22 7.07 -6.13
C ASN A 60 16.85 7.84 -4.85
N LEU A 61 17.75 7.95 -3.86
CA LEU A 61 17.44 8.59 -2.58
C LEU A 61 17.24 10.12 -2.66
N VAL A 62 17.77 10.80 -3.68
CA VAL A 62 17.70 12.28 -3.73
C VAL A 62 16.48 12.78 -4.51
N GLU A 63 16.08 12.13 -5.60
CA GLU A 63 14.90 12.53 -6.39
C GLU A 63 13.59 12.02 -5.77
N GLU A 64 13.56 10.78 -5.27
CA GLU A 64 12.36 10.16 -4.69
C GLU A 64 11.95 10.83 -3.35
N GLN A 65 12.92 11.23 -2.53
CA GLN A 65 12.67 11.98 -1.29
C GLN A 65 12.13 13.40 -1.52
N VAL A 66 12.44 14.02 -2.66
CA VAL A 66 11.96 15.38 -2.99
C VAL A 66 10.48 15.34 -3.35
N GLU A 67 10.06 14.36 -4.16
CA GLU A 67 8.66 14.16 -4.51
C GLU A 67 7.83 13.78 -3.28
N GLU A 68 8.27 12.77 -2.50
CA GLU A 68 7.59 12.32 -1.26
C GLU A 68 7.43 13.43 -0.22
N LYS A 69 8.42 14.33 -0.11
CA LYS A 69 8.36 15.49 0.80
C LYS A 69 7.35 16.54 0.35
N SER A 70 7.12 16.67 -0.96
CA SER A 70 6.15 17.60 -1.53
C SER A 70 4.71 17.08 -1.53
N GLU A 71 4.54 15.76 -1.40
CA GLU A 71 3.24 15.13 -1.32
C GLU A 71 2.48 15.57 -0.06
N ARG A 72 1.15 15.62 -0.19
CA ARG A 72 0.25 15.94 0.91
C ARG A 72 -0.66 14.76 1.20
N ALA A 73 -0.53 14.21 2.40
CA ALA A 73 -1.34 13.11 2.87
C ALA A 73 -2.81 13.45 2.90
N ARG A 74 -3.64 12.44 2.62
CA ARG A 74 -5.09 12.53 2.69
C ARG A 74 -5.59 11.64 3.80
N LEU A 75 -6.19 12.25 4.82
CA LEU A 75 -6.65 11.56 6.02
C LEU A 75 -8.16 11.47 6.08
N LEU A 76 -8.62 10.36 6.65
CA LEU A 76 -9.93 10.22 7.28
C LEU A 76 -9.80 9.41 8.57
N PRO A 77 -10.74 9.57 9.53
CA PRO A 77 -10.84 8.69 10.68
C PRO A 77 -10.93 7.23 10.27
N ILE A 78 -10.35 6.34 11.07
CA ILE A 78 -10.29 4.91 10.78
C ILE A 78 -11.67 4.26 10.66
N GLU A 79 -12.70 4.87 11.27
CA GLU A 79 -14.10 4.44 11.17
C GLU A 79 -14.61 4.40 9.73
N PHE A 80 -14.16 5.32 8.86
CA PHE A 80 -14.49 5.30 7.43
C PHE A 80 -13.83 4.12 6.70
N GLY A 81 -12.78 3.54 7.28
CA GLY A 81 -12.17 2.29 6.83
C GLY A 81 -12.96 1.04 7.21
N ARG A 82 -13.83 1.08 8.23
CA ARG A 82 -14.61 -0.10 8.68
C ARG A 82 -15.56 -0.63 7.61
N PHE A 83 -16.06 0.22 6.70
CA PHE A 83 -16.86 -0.21 5.56
C PHE A 83 -16.05 -0.97 4.49
N ARG A 84 -14.72 -0.79 4.46
CA ARG A 84 -13.81 -1.50 3.54
C ARG A 84 -13.53 -2.94 3.97
N THR A 85 -13.76 -3.27 5.25
CA THR A 85 -13.57 -4.60 5.85
C THR A 85 -14.89 -5.35 6.11
N MET A 86 -16.05 -4.74 5.87
CA MET A 86 -17.34 -5.43 5.95
C MET A 86 -17.41 -6.58 4.95
N LYS A 87 -17.79 -7.78 5.39
CA LYS A 87 -17.96 -9.00 4.55
C LYS A 87 -18.77 -8.80 3.25
N LYS A 88 -19.62 -7.77 3.17
CA LYS A 88 -20.45 -7.41 2.00
C LYS A 88 -19.67 -6.64 0.92
N PHE A 89 -18.61 -5.93 1.32
CA PHE A 89 -17.69 -5.16 0.46
C PHE A 89 -16.27 -5.72 0.47
N ASP A 90 -16.06 -6.81 1.21
CA ASP A 90 -14.86 -7.63 1.21
C ASP A 90 -14.55 -8.07 -0.24
N PRO A 91 -13.46 -7.56 -0.85
CA PRO A 91 -13.06 -7.94 -2.20
C PRO A 91 -12.83 -9.46 -2.35
N TRP A 92 -12.66 -10.16 -1.22
CA TRP A 92 -12.38 -11.60 -1.17
C TRP A 92 -13.63 -12.48 -1.08
N LYS A 93 -14.85 -11.92 -1.12
CA LYS A 93 -16.11 -12.68 -1.12
C LYS A 93 -16.95 -12.46 -2.38
N GLY A 94 -17.42 -13.57 -2.96
CA GLY A 94 -18.43 -13.60 -4.03
C GLY A 94 -17.92 -13.22 -5.42
N ILE A 95 -18.81 -12.65 -6.25
CA ILE A 95 -18.56 -12.30 -7.66
C ILE A 95 -17.45 -11.24 -7.79
N LEU A 96 -17.30 -10.36 -6.80
CA LEU A 96 -16.23 -9.36 -6.75
C LEU A 96 -14.84 -10.02 -6.70
N LYS A 97 -14.66 -11.12 -5.96
CA LYS A 97 -13.42 -11.91 -5.99
C LYS A 97 -13.11 -12.42 -7.39
N ASN A 98 -14.10 -12.99 -8.08
CA ASN A 98 -13.90 -13.52 -9.43
C ASN A 98 -13.64 -12.41 -10.45
N LEU A 99 -14.24 -11.23 -10.30
CA LEU A 99 -13.92 -10.04 -11.09
C LEU A 99 -12.52 -9.52 -10.75
N TYR A 100 -12.11 -9.50 -9.48
CA TYR A 100 -10.77 -9.12 -9.05
C TYR A 100 -9.70 -10.10 -9.55
N ASP A 101 -9.90 -11.41 -9.39
CA ASP A 101 -9.01 -12.44 -9.93
C ASP A 101 -8.93 -12.37 -11.46
N LYS A 102 -10.05 -12.07 -12.14
CA LYS A 102 -10.12 -11.96 -13.61
C LYS A 102 -9.49 -10.68 -14.17
N TYR A 103 -9.61 -9.54 -13.50
CA TYR A 103 -9.14 -8.24 -14.00
C TYR A 103 -7.81 -7.77 -13.37
N PHE A 104 -7.53 -8.13 -12.11
CA PHE A 104 -6.37 -7.63 -11.37
C PHE A 104 -5.22 -8.63 -11.24
N ASN A 105 -5.43 -9.93 -11.51
CA ASN A 105 -4.46 -11.03 -11.71
C ASN A 105 -3.28 -11.17 -10.71
N GLU A 106 -3.22 -10.36 -9.65
CA GLU A 106 -2.18 -10.32 -8.64
C GLU A 106 -2.83 -9.93 -7.30
N ILE A 107 -2.84 -10.89 -6.37
CA ILE A 107 -3.11 -10.70 -4.95
C ILE A 107 -2.37 -9.44 -4.46
N PHE A 108 -3.02 -8.55 -3.71
CA PHE A 108 -2.34 -7.44 -3.03
C PHE A 108 -1.18 -8.03 -2.21
N THR A 109 0.05 -7.90 -2.73
CA THR A 109 1.23 -8.54 -2.14
C THR A 109 1.69 -7.85 -0.85
N ARG A 110 1.22 -6.62 -0.60
CA ARG A 110 1.53 -5.87 0.60
C ARG A 110 0.38 -5.91 1.59
N ALA A 111 0.70 -6.40 2.79
CA ALA A 111 -0.14 -6.24 3.96
C ALA A 111 -0.28 -4.75 4.30
N THR A 112 -1.38 -4.39 4.97
CA THR A 112 -1.55 -3.08 5.59
C THR A 112 -0.30 -2.73 6.41
N TYR A 113 0.14 -1.49 6.32
CA TYR A 113 1.18 -0.97 7.19
C TYR A 113 0.68 0.29 7.89
N ARG A 114 1.26 0.61 9.04
CA ARG A 114 0.99 1.84 9.78
C ARG A 114 2.22 2.71 9.87
N GLY A 115 2.02 4.01 9.97
CA GLY A 115 3.02 4.96 10.45
C GLY A 115 2.52 5.69 11.69
N LYS A 116 3.43 6.10 12.56
CA LYS A 116 3.12 7.04 13.64
C LYS A 116 3.68 8.42 13.33
N TYR A 117 2.83 9.41 13.52
CA TYR A 117 3.14 10.79 13.17
C TYR A 117 2.87 11.69 14.35
N LYS A 118 3.77 12.65 14.56
CA LYS A 118 3.59 13.73 15.52
C LYS A 118 3.16 14.99 14.78
N ILE A 119 2.03 15.55 15.16
CA ILE A 119 1.51 16.79 14.55
C ILE A 119 2.41 17.97 14.93
N LEU A 120 2.88 18.71 13.93
CA LEU A 120 3.75 19.87 14.08
C LEU A 120 2.97 21.18 13.92
N SER A 121 2.02 21.21 12.99
CA SER A 121 1.16 22.37 12.76
C SER A 121 -0.24 21.93 12.35
N THR A 122 -1.23 22.77 12.69
CA THR A 122 -2.64 22.56 12.37
C THR A 122 -3.31 23.87 12.04
N HIS A 123 -4.05 23.90 10.94
CA HIS A 123 -4.87 25.04 10.55
C HIS A 123 -6.18 25.08 11.36
N HIS A 124 -6.62 26.27 11.78
CA HIS A 124 -7.86 26.49 12.57
C HIS A 124 -9.15 25.98 11.89
N GLY A 125 -9.09 25.65 10.59
CA GLY A 125 -10.18 24.97 9.89
C GLY A 125 -10.56 23.61 10.50
N CYS A 126 -9.63 22.97 11.23
CA CYS A 126 -9.87 21.70 11.91
C CYS A 126 -10.79 21.82 13.14
N ASP A 127 -10.85 22.98 13.79
CA ASP A 127 -11.58 23.20 15.04
C ASP A 127 -13.10 22.97 14.90
N LYS A 128 -13.60 23.04 13.66
CA LYS A 128 -15.02 22.88 13.33
C LYS A 128 -15.49 21.42 13.30
N SER A 129 -14.57 20.46 13.28
CA SER A 129 -14.90 19.04 13.20
C SER A 129 -14.65 18.35 14.54
N GLU A 130 -15.61 17.53 14.98
CA GLU A 130 -15.51 16.75 16.21
C GLU A 130 -14.36 15.75 16.20
N TRP A 131 -13.94 15.29 15.01
CA TRP A 131 -12.83 14.36 14.88
C TRP A 131 -11.53 15.09 14.59
N ALA A 132 -11.54 16.16 13.78
CA ALA A 132 -10.30 16.81 13.35
C ALA A 132 -9.75 17.81 14.37
N ASN A 133 -10.57 18.29 15.30
CA ASN A 133 -10.15 19.17 16.39
C ASN A 133 -9.12 18.51 17.34
N ILE A 134 -8.99 17.18 17.33
CA ILE A 134 -8.00 16.45 18.13
C ILE A 134 -6.59 16.52 17.52
N LEU A 135 -6.47 16.89 16.24
CA LEU A 135 -5.20 17.00 15.53
C LEU A 135 -4.47 18.26 15.97
N THR A 136 -4.12 18.35 17.24
CA THR A 136 -3.43 19.50 17.84
C THR A 136 -1.92 19.29 17.83
N VAL A 137 -1.16 20.38 17.91
CA VAL A 137 0.31 20.36 17.94
C VAL A 137 0.80 19.46 19.09
N ASN A 138 1.85 18.68 18.80
CA ASN A 138 2.43 17.64 19.67
C ASN A 138 1.56 16.40 19.92
N THR A 139 0.38 16.28 19.30
CA THR A 139 -0.39 15.04 19.35
C THR A 139 0.23 13.99 18.43
N THR A 140 0.35 12.77 18.96
CA THR A 140 0.75 11.60 18.17
C THR A 140 -0.48 10.88 17.65
N ILE A 141 -0.46 10.55 16.36
CA ILE A 141 -1.52 9.81 15.67
C ILE A 141 -0.94 8.58 14.97
N CYS A 142 -1.79 7.58 14.75
CA CYS A 142 -1.46 6.41 13.95
C CYS A 142 -2.25 6.45 12.63
N VAL A 143 -1.60 6.22 11.50
CA VAL A 143 -2.25 6.24 10.18
C VAL A 143 -1.96 4.95 9.44
N GLU A 144 -3.01 4.25 9.01
CA GLU A 144 -2.91 3.02 8.23
C GLU A 144 -2.94 3.26 6.74
N CYS A 145 -1.99 2.67 6.03
CA CYS A 145 -2.02 2.51 4.60
C CYS A 145 -2.60 1.14 4.26
N GLN A 146 -3.89 1.13 3.93
CA GLN A 146 -4.60 -0.08 3.54
C GLN A 146 -4.38 -0.39 2.06
N PRO A 147 -4.44 -1.67 1.62
CA PRO A 147 -4.16 -2.05 0.24
C PRO A 147 -4.94 -1.27 -0.81
N VAL A 148 -6.19 -0.89 -0.52
CA VAL A 148 -7.03 -0.12 -1.44
C VAL A 148 -6.58 1.33 -1.66
N ALA A 149 -5.79 1.90 -0.75
CA ALA A 149 -5.21 3.25 -0.85
C ALA A 149 -3.76 3.21 -1.35
N MET A 150 -3.17 2.02 -1.51
CA MET A 150 -1.82 1.87 -2.05
C MET A 150 -1.82 2.10 -3.55
N ASN A 151 -0.91 2.96 -4.01
CA ASN A 151 -0.72 3.22 -5.43
C ASN A 151 0.47 2.38 -5.97
N ARG A 152 0.22 1.66 -7.06
CA ARG A 152 1.19 0.78 -7.74
C ARG A 152 2.31 1.56 -8.42
N GLU A 153 2.00 2.72 -8.97
CA GLU A 153 2.94 3.54 -9.76
C GLU A 153 4.05 4.13 -8.89
N ILE A 154 3.76 4.35 -7.61
CA ILE A 154 4.70 4.88 -6.62
C ILE A 154 5.24 3.78 -5.68
N GLY A 155 5.20 2.51 -6.09
CA GLY A 155 5.84 1.42 -5.33
C GLY A 155 5.00 0.85 -4.19
N MET A 156 3.67 0.79 -4.34
CA MET A 156 2.73 0.20 -3.37
C MET A 156 2.77 0.89 -1.99
N ARG A 157 2.83 2.23 -2.02
CA ARG A 157 2.70 3.09 -0.83
C ARG A 157 1.47 3.99 -0.95
N CYS A 158 1.07 4.59 0.16
CA CYS A 158 0.03 5.59 0.15
C CYS A 158 0.62 6.95 -0.19
N LEU A 159 -0.14 7.73 -0.96
CA LEU A 159 0.27 9.08 -1.35
C LEU A 159 0.38 9.98 -0.10
N GLY A 160 1.50 10.68 0.03
CA GLY A 160 1.78 11.52 1.18
C GLY A 160 2.00 10.76 2.47
N HIS A 161 2.38 9.48 2.42
CA HIS A 161 2.79 8.73 3.62
C HIS A 161 4.00 9.36 4.35
N GLY A 162 4.70 10.31 3.72
CA GLY A 162 5.77 11.10 4.31
C GLY A 162 7.12 10.39 4.36
N VAL A 163 8.16 11.18 4.61
CA VAL A 163 9.55 10.71 4.76
C VAL A 163 9.90 10.63 6.24
N TYR A 164 10.58 9.56 6.65
CA TYR A 164 10.98 9.36 8.06
C TYR A 164 11.79 10.54 8.61
N LYS A 165 11.45 11.01 9.82
CA LYS A 165 12.09 12.18 10.48
C LYS A 165 12.12 13.45 9.64
N THR A 166 11.16 13.63 8.75
CA THR A 166 11.03 14.81 7.90
C THR A 166 9.64 15.40 8.06
N GLU A 167 9.59 16.73 8.11
CA GLU A 167 8.32 17.46 8.09
C GLU A 167 7.64 17.30 6.72
N THR A 168 6.44 16.75 6.74
CA THR A 168 5.59 16.53 5.55
C THR A 168 4.15 16.98 5.83
N ALA A 169 3.38 17.18 4.77
CA ALA A 169 2.08 17.84 4.87
C ALA A 169 0.91 16.84 4.86
N TRP A 170 -0.19 17.24 5.50
CA TRP A 170 -1.42 16.45 5.53
C TRP A 170 -2.66 17.33 5.35
N LYS A 171 -3.78 16.71 4.96
CA LYS A 171 -5.11 17.32 4.96
C LYS A 171 -6.19 16.32 5.35
N ALA A 172 -7.19 16.81 6.06
CA ALA A 172 -8.46 16.11 6.25
C ALA A 172 -9.27 16.21 4.95
N VAL A 173 -9.82 15.10 4.47
CA VAL A 173 -10.50 15.08 3.15
C VAL A 173 -11.92 15.63 3.21
N ASP A 174 -12.64 15.37 4.30
CA ASP A 174 -14.04 15.76 4.53
C ASP A 174 -14.19 17.05 5.36
N VAL A 175 -13.08 17.61 5.86
CA VAL A 175 -13.09 18.86 6.65
C VAL A 175 -12.46 20.00 5.85
N PRO A 176 -13.26 20.97 5.34
CA PRO A 176 -12.77 22.07 4.52
C PRO A 176 -11.68 22.88 5.23
N HIS A 177 -10.60 23.18 4.51
CA HIS A 177 -9.46 23.95 5.01
C HIS A 177 -8.76 23.37 6.25
N CYS A 178 -9.01 22.11 6.62
CA CYS A 178 -8.28 21.44 7.69
C CYS A 178 -7.05 20.71 7.12
N HIS A 179 -5.87 21.24 7.46
CA HIS A 179 -4.59 20.77 6.98
C HIS A 179 -3.48 21.20 7.94
N GLY A 180 -2.30 20.65 7.76
CA GLY A 180 -1.17 20.94 8.61
C GLY A 180 0.10 20.21 8.17
N THR A 181 1.06 20.16 9.08
CA THR A 181 2.30 19.41 8.91
C THR A 181 2.52 18.46 10.08
N TRP A 182 3.27 17.40 9.82
CA TRP A 182 3.63 16.39 10.80
C TRP A 182 5.06 15.91 10.57
N GLU A 183 5.58 15.15 11.53
CA GLU A 183 6.81 14.39 11.39
C GLU A 183 6.51 12.92 11.65
N MET A 184 7.04 12.03 10.80
CA MET A 184 6.99 10.59 11.06
C MET A 184 8.02 10.23 12.13
N ILE A 185 7.53 9.85 13.31
CA ILE A 185 8.34 9.50 14.49
C ILE A 185 8.72 8.02 14.51
N GLU A 186 7.91 7.17 13.87
CA GLU A 186 8.14 5.74 13.74
C GLU A 186 7.96 5.37 12.28
N GLY A 187 8.97 4.72 11.71
CA GLY A 187 8.93 4.21 10.34
C GLY A 187 7.80 3.21 10.13
N HIS A 188 7.47 2.94 8.87
CA HIS A 188 6.35 2.07 8.53
C HIS A 188 6.50 0.65 9.09
N GLN A 189 5.54 0.22 9.90
CA GLN A 189 5.46 -1.13 10.47
C GLN A 189 4.39 -1.95 9.74
N PRO A 190 4.60 -3.26 9.51
CA PRO A 190 3.65 -4.14 8.80
C PRO A 190 2.40 -4.50 9.65
N GLU A 191 2.05 -3.65 10.61
CA GLU A 191 0.99 -3.84 11.60
C GLU A 191 -0.13 -2.82 11.39
N VAL A 192 -1.30 -3.10 11.96
CA VAL A 192 -2.43 -2.18 12.06
C VAL A 192 -2.30 -1.28 13.29
N CYS A 193 -3.00 -0.14 13.30
CA CYS A 193 -3.07 0.71 14.49
C CYS A 193 -3.72 -0.05 15.65
N ASP A 194 -3.37 0.29 16.89
CA ASP A 194 -3.95 -0.38 18.07
C ASP A 194 -5.36 0.16 18.31
N TYR A 195 -6.33 -0.77 18.35
CA TYR A 195 -7.76 -0.47 18.50
C TYR A 195 -8.27 -0.72 19.93
N ASN A 196 -7.42 -1.22 20.84
CA ASN A 196 -7.85 -1.74 22.14
C ASN A 196 -7.67 -0.75 23.31
N VAL A 197 -7.33 0.51 23.03
CA VAL A 197 -7.23 1.55 24.05
C VAL A 197 -8.47 2.44 23.92
N GLU A 198 -9.29 2.50 24.96
CA GLU A 198 -10.60 3.20 25.01
C GLU A 198 -10.54 4.70 24.62
N ASP A 199 -9.34 5.27 24.45
CA ASP A 199 -9.10 6.66 24.00
C ASP A 199 -8.26 6.80 22.69
N GLU A 200 -7.67 5.74 22.13
CA GLU A 200 -6.79 5.83 20.94
C GLU A 200 -7.52 5.68 19.60
N ASP A 201 -8.73 5.11 19.57
CA ASP A 201 -9.54 4.98 18.35
C ASP A 201 -9.75 6.33 17.64
N LYS A 202 -9.87 7.42 18.42
CA LYS A 202 -10.00 8.78 17.89
C LYS A 202 -8.73 9.22 17.14
N ARG A 203 -7.55 8.74 17.55
CA ARG A 203 -6.23 9.11 17.00
C ARG A 203 -5.73 8.16 15.92
N ASN A 204 -6.60 7.26 15.47
CA ASN A 204 -6.34 6.32 14.40
C ASN A 204 -7.00 6.80 13.11
N PHE A 205 -6.22 6.81 12.04
CA PHE A 205 -6.62 7.33 10.74
C PHE A 205 -6.26 6.37 9.62
N ILE A 206 -6.81 6.60 8.44
CA ILE A 206 -6.47 5.89 7.21
C ILE A 206 -6.01 6.87 6.14
N PHE A 207 -5.11 6.41 5.29
CA PHE A 207 -4.83 7.07 4.02
C PHE A 207 -5.95 6.83 2.99
N LEU A 208 -6.14 7.82 2.11
CA LEU A 208 -7.07 7.78 0.98
C LEU A 208 -6.38 7.84 -0.37
#